data_AF-Q3V7N0-F1
#
_entry.id   AF-Q3V7N0-F1
#
_cell.length_a   1.000
_cell.length_b   1.000
_cell.length_c   1.000
_cell.angle_alpha   90.00
_cell.angle_beta   90.00
_cell.angle_gamma   90.00
#
_symmetry.space_group_name_H-M   'P 1'
#
loop_
_entity.id
_entity.type
_entity.pdbx_description
1 polymer ?
#
loop_
_entity_poly.entity_id
_entity_poly.type
_entity_poly.pdbx_seq_one_letter_code
_entity_poly.pdbx_strand_id
1 'polypeptide(L)'
;MLMAVSQPLPAAPGGAEYLRAILRSPVYEITQVTPLEKMDKLSSRLGNVILVKREDRHAVHSFKLRGAYAMMAGLSDEQKSHGVVTASAGNHAQGVALSSSKLGIKSLIVMPVATADIKVDAVRGFGGEVLLHGANFDEAKAKAIELSEQQHMTFLPPFDHPAVIAGQGTLAMELLQQDAHLDRVFVPVGGGGLAAGVAVLIKQLMPQIQVIGVEAEDSACLRAALDAGQPVDLPRVGLFAEGVAVKRIGDETFRLCREYLDDVITVDSDAICAAVKDLFEDVRAIAEPSGALALAGMKKYIQQHQIQGERLAHVLSGANVNFHGLRYVSERCELGEQREALLAVTIPEQQGSFLKFCQLLGGRSVTEFNYRYADAKDACIFVGVRLTRGYAERQEIIAELSADGYEVVDLSDDEMAKLHVRYMVGGRPSKPLQERLYSFEFPESPGALLKFLHTLGAHWNISLFHYRSHGTDFGRVLAGFELEAGDREFEQHLLALGYECHDETNNPAFRFFLAG
;
A
#
# COMPACT_ATOMS: atom_id res chain seq x y z
N MET A 1 -43.90 14.37 -23.68
CA MET A 1 -42.63 14.31 -24.43
C MET A 1 -42.04 12.94 -24.17
N LEU A 2 -42.08 12.02 -25.14
CA LEU A 2 -41.53 10.67 -24.97
C LEU A 2 -40.01 10.82 -24.78
N MET A 3 -39.53 10.61 -23.56
CA MET A 3 -38.10 10.50 -23.32
C MET A 3 -37.57 9.32 -24.14
N ALA A 4 -36.43 9.49 -24.80
CA ALA A 4 -35.76 8.40 -25.51
C ALA A 4 -35.32 7.35 -24.47
N VAL A 5 -36.14 6.32 -24.26
CA VAL A 5 -35.86 5.26 -23.28
C VAL A 5 -34.62 4.50 -23.73
N SER A 6 -33.62 4.42 -22.84
CA SER A 6 -32.42 3.61 -23.03
C SER A 6 -32.83 2.15 -23.22
N GLN A 7 -32.46 1.53 -24.35
CA GLN A 7 -32.64 0.09 -24.53
C GLN A 7 -31.64 -0.67 -23.65
N PRO A 8 -32.07 -1.76 -23.00
CA PRO A 8 -31.16 -2.59 -22.20
C PRO A 8 -30.06 -3.19 -23.08
N LEU A 9 -28.84 -3.22 -22.55
CA LEU A 9 -27.72 -3.90 -23.21
C LEU A 9 -28.01 -5.41 -23.31
N PRO A 10 -27.68 -6.06 -24.43
CA PRO A 10 -27.76 -7.51 -24.53
C PRO A 10 -26.77 -8.17 -23.55
N ALA A 11 -26.92 -9.49 -23.33
CA ALA A 11 -26.07 -10.23 -22.40
C ALA A 11 -24.58 -10.26 -22.82
N ALA A 12 -24.30 -10.23 -24.13
CA ALA A 12 -22.96 -10.16 -24.69
C ALA A 12 -22.90 -9.05 -25.75
N PRO A 13 -22.72 -7.78 -25.34
CA PRO A 13 -22.70 -6.67 -26.28
C PRO A 13 -21.46 -6.66 -27.16
N GLY A 14 -21.63 -6.26 -28.42
CA GLY A 14 -20.51 -5.95 -29.32
C GLY A 14 -19.83 -4.62 -28.97
N GLY A 15 -18.65 -4.37 -29.55
CA GLY A 15 -17.88 -3.14 -29.29
C GLY A 15 -18.67 -1.85 -29.55
N ALA A 16 -19.45 -1.78 -30.63
CA ALA A 16 -20.28 -0.61 -30.96
C ALA A 16 -21.47 -0.42 -30.00
N GLU A 17 -21.98 -1.49 -29.38
CA GLU A 17 -23.03 -1.41 -28.35
C GLU A 17 -22.47 -0.84 -27.05
N TYR A 18 -21.29 -1.31 -26.64
CA TYR A 18 -20.56 -0.72 -25.52
C TYR A 18 -20.23 0.75 -25.76
N LEU A 19 -19.71 1.12 -26.94
CA LEU A 19 -19.44 2.52 -27.28
C LEU A 19 -20.70 3.38 -27.12
N ARG A 20 -21.84 2.94 -27.64
CA ARG A 20 -23.13 3.64 -27.49
C ARG A 20 -23.58 3.74 -26.03
N ALA A 21 -23.42 2.67 -25.26
CA ALA A 21 -23.79 2.67 -23.84
C ALA A 21 -22.90 3.58 -23.00
N ILE A 22 -21.59 3.61 -23.28
CA ILE A 22 -20.64 4.51 -22.60
C ILE A 22 -21.02 5.97 -22.87
N LEU A 23 -21.27 6.33 -24.13
CA LEU A 23 -21.65 7.70 -24.52
C LEU A 23 -23.00 8.14 -23.93
N ARG A 24 -23.93 7.21 -23.69
CA ARG A 24 -25.26 7.48 -23.11
C ARG A 24 -25.29 7.39 -21.59
N SER A 25 -24.18 7.02 -20.95
CA SER A 25 -24.14 6.73 -19.53
C SER A 25 -24.35 8.01 -18.70
N PRO A 26 -25.30 8.02 -17.74
CA PRO A 26 -25.64 9.22 -16.96
C PRO A 26 -24.68 9.47 -15.78
N VAL A 27 -23.46 8.93 -15.80
CA VAL A 27 -22.53 8.96 -14.65
C VAL A 27 -22.29 10.36 -14.09
N TYR A 28 -22.28 11.39 -14.93
CA TYR A 28 -22.01 12.78 -14.53
C TYR A 28 -23.13 13.44 -13.72
N GLU A 29 -24.27 12.77 -13.49
CA GLU A 29 -25.26 13.21 -12.51
C GLU A 29 -24.75 13.07 -11.06
N ILE A 30 -23.71 12.24 -10.85
CA ILE A 30 -23.10 11.97 -9.54
C ILE A 30 -21.56 12.01 -9.53
N THR A 31 -20.92 11.84 -10.69
CA THR A 31 -19.46 11.92 -10.86
C THR A 31 -19.04 13.25 -11.47
N GLN A 32 -17.75 13.55 -11.38
CA GLN A 32 -17.11 14.64 -12.11
C GLN A 32 -16.04 14.10 -13.06
N VAL A 33 -15.69 14.86 -14.10
CA VAL A 33 -14.50 14.55 -14.91
C VAL A 33 -13.28 14.66 -14.00
N THR A 34 -12.51 13.58 -13.88
CA THR A 34 -11.37 13.54 -12.97
C THR A 34 -10.12 14.09 -13.64
N PRO A 35 -9.19 14.72 -12.90
CA PRO A 35 -7.94 15.22 -13.47
C PRO A 35 -7.10 14.11 -14.12
N LEU A 36 -6.44 14.46 -15.24
CA LEU A 36 -5.30 13.73 -15.79
C LEU A 36 -4.05 14.58 -15.55
N GLU A 37 -3.26 14.22 -14.54
CA GLU A 37 -2.14 15.01 -14.07
C GLU A 37 -0.82 14.39 -14.52
N LYS A 38 0.17 15.21 -14.87
CA LYS A 38 1.52 14.73 -15.16
C LYS A 38 2.30 14.52 -13.85
N MET A 39 3.00 13.40 -13.76
CA MET A 39 3.91 13.09 -12.65
C MET A 39 5.33 13.54 -13.04
N ASP A 40 5.72 14.76 -12.68
CA ASP A 40 6.94 15.39 -13.22
C ASP A 40 8.25 14.71 -12.80
N LYS A 41 8.42 14.31 -11.54
CA LYS A 41 9.66 13.63 -11.10
C LYS A 41 9.75 12.25 -11.72
N LEU A 42 8.65 11.50 -11.73
CA LEU A 42 8.60 10.17 -12.29
C LEU A 42 8.79 10.19 -13.81
N SER A 43 8.19 11.16 -14.49
CA SER A 43 8.40 11.41 -15.93
C SER A 43 9.88 11.63 -16.25
N SER A 44 10.52 12.52 -15.49
CA SER A 44 11.94 12.83 -15.67
C SER A 44 12.82 11.63 -15.37
N ARG A 45 12.49 10.86 -14.32
CA ARG A 45 13.24 9.66 -13.90
C ARG A 45 13.18 8.53 -14.92
N LEU A 46 12.02 8.34 -15.57
CA LEU A 46 11.79 7.23 -16.50
C LEU A 46 11.97 7.60 -17.97
N GLY A 47 12.25 8.87 -18.29
CA GLY A 47 12.45 9.32 -19.67
C GLY A 47 11.18 9.26 -20.54
N ASN A 48 10.00 9.35 -19.91
CA ASN A 48 8.69 9.27 -20.57
C ASN A 48 7.76 10.34 -19.99
N VAL A 49 6.66 10.67 -20.66
CA VAL A 49 5.59 11.48 -20.05
C VAL A 49 4.65 10.54 -19.30
N ILE A 50 4.69 10.59 -17.98
CA ILE A 50 3.86 9.76 -17.11
C ILE A 50 2.69 10.58 -16.60
N LEU A 51 1.48 10.07 -16.85
CA LEU A 51 0.22 10.70 -16.52
C LEU A 51 -0.58 9.82 -15.55
N VAL A 52 -1.26 10.44 -14.59
CA VAL A 52 -2.13 9.78 -13.63
C VAL A 52 -3.58 10.27 -13.78
N LYS A 53 -4.50 9.33 -14.00
CA LYS A 53 -5.94 9.59 -14.02
C LYS A 53 -6.50 9.45 -12.59
N ARG A 54 -6.88 10.59 -11.99
CA ARG A 54 -7.15 10.77 -10.54
C ARG A 54 -8.58 10.37 -10.11
N GLU A 55 -8.91 9.08 -10.23
CA GLU A 55 -10.24 8.57 -9.81
C GLU A 55 -10.46 8.58 -8.28
N ASP A 56 -9.42 8.83 -7.47
CA ASP A 56 -9.54 9.13 -6.04
C ASP A 56 -10.33 10.41 -5.74
N ARG A 57 -10.51 11.29 -6.72
CA ARG A 57 -11.21 12.58 -6.56
C ARG A 57 -12.73 12.47 -6.59
N HIS A 58 -13.30 11.29 -6.82
CA HIS A 58 -14.75 11.09 -6.65
C HIS A 58 -15.15 11.16 -5.18
N ALA A 59 -16.44 11.39 -4.92
CA ALA A 59 -16.98 11.48 -3.56
C ALA A 59 -16.80 10.21 -2.72
N VAL A 60 -16.72 9.04 -3.36
CA VAL A 60 -16.44 7.72 -2.73
C VAL A 60 -14.98 7.29 -2.90
N HIS A 61 -14.12 8.22 -3.28
CA HIS A 61 -12.67 8.06 -3.42
C HIS A 61 -12.23 6.91 -4.33
N SER A 62 -13.05 6.52 -5.30
CA SER A 62 -12.73 5.48 -6.28
C SER A 62 -13.64 5.55 -7.51
N PHE A 63 -13.24 4.85 -8.58
CA PHE A 63 -13.99 4.78 -9.85
C PHE A 63 -15.32 4.02 -9.75
N LYS A 64 -15.53 3.21 -8.70
CA LYS A 64 -16.66 2.26 -8.58
C LYS A 64 -18.03 2.95 -8.67
N LEU A 65 -18.09 4.23 -8.35
CA LEU A 65 -19.28 5.07 -8.49
C LEU A 65 -19.84 5.06 -9.92
N ARG A 66 -18.98 5.05 -10.94
CA ARG A 66 -19.39 5.12 -12.35
C ARG A 66 -20.26 3.93 -12.74
N GLY A 67 -19.73 2.71 -12.62
CA GLY A 67 -20.47 1.51 -12.99
C GLY A 67 -21.68 1.22 -12.11
N ALA A 68 -21.59 1.48 -10.79
CA ALA A 68 -22.73 1.33 -9.90
C ALA A 68 -23.88 2.26 -10.33
N TYR A 69 -23.58 3.55 -10.54
CA TYR A 69 -24.59 4.52 -10.94
C TYR A 69 -25.16 4.22 -12.33
N ALA A 70 -24.31 3.88 -13.31
CA ALA A 70 -24.76 3.57 -14.68
C ALA A 70 -25.76 2.40 -14.71
N MET A 71 -25.51 1.34 -13.94
CA MET A 71 -26.43 0.21 -13.83
C MET A 71 -27.72 0.61 -13.09
N MET A 72 -27.61 1.30 -11.95
CA MET A 72 -28.76 1.66 -11.12
C MET A 72 -29.70 2.67 -11.78
N ALA A 73 -29.15 3.66 -12.50
CA ALA A 73 -29.94 4.65 -13.22
C ALA A 73 -30.78 3.99 -14.34
N GLY A 74 -30.23 2.94 -14.95
CA GLY A 74 -30.88 2.14 -16.01
C GLY A 74 -31.91 1.11 -15.54
N LEU A 75 -32.14 0.95 -14.22
CA LEU A 75 -33.16 0.04 -13.70
C LEU A 75 -34.59 0.53 -14.05
N SER A 76 -35.50 -0.43 -14.24
CA SER A 76 -36.93 -0.13 -14.40
C SER A 76 -37.54 0.42 -13.11
N ASP A 77 -38.67 1.11 -13.20
CA ASP A 77 -39.36 1.64 -12.01
C ASP A 77 -39.79 0.51 -11.05
N GLU A 78 -40.15 -0.65 -11.60
CA GLU A 78 -40.44 -1.85 -10.81
C GLU A 78 -39.21 -2.33 -10.04
N GLN A 79 -38.06 -2.46 -10.70
CA GLN A 79 -36.80 -2.83 -10.03
C GLN A 79 -36.39 -1.81 -8.97
N LYS A 80 -36.54 -0.52 -9.27
CA LYS A 80 -36.26 0.58 -8.33
C LYS A 80 -37.15 0.51 -7.09
N SER A 81 -38.42 0.13 -7.24
CA SER A 81 -39.36 -0.01 -6.12
C SER A 81 -39.02 -1.16 -5.16
N HIS A 82 -38.43 -2.26 -5.68
CA HIS A 82 -37.97 -3.39 -4.86
C HIS A 82 -36.62 -3.12 -4.18
N GLY A 83 -35.86 -2.14 -4.68
CA GLY A 83 -34.55 -1.78 -4.15
C GLY A 83 -33.42 -2.67 -4.70
N VAL A 84 -32.20 -2.39 -4.22
CA VAL A 84 -30.97 -3.04 -4.68
C VAL A 84 -30.22 -3.69 -3.53
N VAL A 85 -29.53 -4.79 -3.82
CA VAL A 85 -28.71 -5.50 -2.85
C VAL A 85 -27.33 -5.80 -3.41
N THR A 86 -26.29 -5.73 -2.60
CA THR A 86 -24.94 -6.14 -2.97
C THR A 86 -24.19 -6.69 -1.76
N ALA A 87 -23.14 -7.47 -2.00
CA ALA A 87 -22.15 -7.81 -0.97
C ALA A 87 -20.82 -7.12 -1.25
N SER A 88 -20.34 -6.33 -0.31
CA SER A 88 -19.03 -5.65 -0.36
C SER A 88 -18.80 -4.88 0.94
N ALA A 89 -17.57 -4.82 1.41
CA ALA A 89 -17.15 -3.99 2.55
C ALA A 89 -16.21 -2.84 2.12
N GLY A 90 -16.09 -2.54 0.83
CA GLY A 90 -15.11 -1.58 0.29
C GLY A 90 -15.69 -0.64 -0.77
N ASN A 91 -14.85 -0.25 -1.74
CA ASN A 91 -15.15 0.76 -2.77
C ASN A 91 -16.50 0.55 -3.49
N HIS A 92 -16.85 -0.70 -3.80
CA HIS A 92 -18.15 -1.01 -4.45
C HIS A 92 -19.34 -0.71 -3.54
N ALA A 93 -19.24 -0.96 -2.25
CA ALA A 93 -20.31 -0.72 -1.29
C ALA A 93 -20.62 0.77 -1.18
N GLN A 94 -19.58 1.60 -1.07
CA GLN A 94 -19.72 3.06 -1.06
C GLN A 94 -20.31 3.58 -2.37
N GLY A 95 -19.87 3.04 -3.51
CA GLY A 95 -20.40 3.38 -4.83
C GLY A 95 -21.91 3.10 -4.96
N VAL A 96 -22.36 1.93 -4.50
CA VAL A 96 -23.79 1.56 -4.49
C VAL A 96 -24.58 2.42 -3.51
N ALA A 97 -24.07 2.64 -2.29
CA ALA A 97 -24.73 3.46 -1.27
C ALA A 97 -24.96 4.90 -1.73
N LEU A 98 -23.93 5.55 -2.28
CA LEU A 98 -24.06 6.92 -2.76
C LEU A 98 -25.00 7.00 -3.98
N SER A 99 -24.91 6.01 -4.89
CA SER A 99 -25.80 5.92 -6.06
C SER A 99 -27.25 5.73 -5.67
N SER A 100 -27.53 4.88 -4.69
CA SER A 100 -28.88 4.60 -4.19
C SER A 100 -29.50 5.83 -3.57
N SER A 101 -28.75 6.55 -2.75
CA SER A 101 -29.21 7.79 -2.10
C SER A 101 -29.53 8.88 -3.10
N LYS A 102 -28.70 9.05 -4.14
CA LYS A 102 -28.94 10.02 -5.22
C LYS A 102 -30.19 9.70 -6.03
N LEU A 103 -30.46 8.42 -6.28
CA LEU A 103 -31.60 7.96 -7.08
C LEU A 103 -32.89 7.75 -6.27
N GLY A 104 -32.83 7.87 -4.93
CA GLY A 104 -33.96 7.58 -4.06
C GLY A 104 -34.35 6.09 -4.02
N ILE A 105 -33.40 5.20 -4.29
CA ILE A 105 -33.59 3.74 -4.29
C ILE A 105 -33.11 3.20 -2.95
N LYS A 106 -33.85 2.27 -2.33
CA LYS A 106 -33.38 1.56 -1.14
C LYS A 106 -32.21 0.65 -1.50
N SER A 107 -31.12 0.69 -0.74
CA SER A 107 -29.99 -0.22 -0.90
C SER A 107 -29.68 -0.98 0.37
N LEU A 108 -29.48 -2.29 0.22
CA LEU A 108 -29.01 -3.18 1.28
C LEU A 108 -27.62 -3.71 0.93
N ILE A 109 -26.67 -3.51 1.83
CA ILE A 109 -25.27 -3.84 1.64
C ILE A 109 -24.89 -4.88 2.68
N VAL A 110 -24.63 -6.09 2.21
CA VAL A 110 -24.26 -7.21 3.06
C VAL A 110 -22.75 -7.23 3.25
N MET A 111 -22.30 -7.24 4.49
CA MET A 111 -20.89 -7.25 4.88
C MET A 111 -20.62 -8.37 5.88
N PRO A 112 -19.41 -8.94 5.92
CA PRO A 112 -19.02 -9.87 6.98
C PRO A 112 -19.17 -9.24 8.38
N VAL A 113 -19.46 -10.05 9.40
CA VAL A 113 -19.65 -9.58 10.78
C VAL A 113 -18.39 -8.91 11.34
N ALA A 114 -17.20 -9.38 10.94
CA ALA A 114 -15.91 -8.84 11.36
C ALA A 114 -15.48 -7.56 10.60
N THR A 115 -16.36 -6.96 9.80
CA THR A 115 -16.03 -5.73 9.06
C THR A 115 -15.81 -4.58 10.04
N ALA A 116 -14.68 -3.89 9.91
CA ALA A 116 -14.35 -2.75 10.77
C ALA A 116 -15.42 -1.64 10.70
N ASP A 117 -15.72 -1.05 11.87
CA ASP A 117 -16.78 -0.03 12.02
C ASP A 117 -16.61 1.14 11.03
N ILE A 118 -15.38 1.59 10.78
CA ILE A 118 -15.09 2.67 9.82
C ILE A 118 -15.63 2.38 8.41
N LYS A 119 -15.59 1.11 7.96
CA LYS A 119 -16.09 0.70 6.63
C LYS A 119 -17.63 0.63 6.63
N VAL A 120 -18.21 0.18 7.73
CA VAL A 120 -19.67 0.13 7.94
C VAL A 120 -20.26 1.52 7.99
N ASP A 121 -19.65 2.41 8.77
CA ASP A 121 -20.12 3.78 8.98
C ASP A 121 -19.94 4.64 7.73
N ALA A 122 -18.89 4.41 6.92
CA ALA A 122 -18.76 5.07 5.62
C ALA A 122 -19.96 4.76 4.71
N VAL A 123 -20.41 3.49 4.67
CA VAL A 123 -21.56 3.09 3.86
C VAL A 123 -22.87 3.65 4.39
N ARG A 124 -23.08 3.62 5.71
CA ARG A 124 -24.23 4.27 6.36
C ARG A 124 -24.25 5.78 6.12
N GLY A 125 -23.08 6.42 6.16
CA GLY A 125 -22.90 7.85 5.89
C GLY A 125 -23.29 8.24 4.46
N PHE A 126 -23.10 7.36 3.49
CA PHE A 126 -23.60 7.53 2.13
C PHE A 126 -25.08 7.16 1.94
N GLY A 127 -25.75 6.69 2.99
CA GLY A 127 -27.19 6.39 3.01
C GLY A 127 -27.58 4.95 2.66
N GLY A 128 -26.62 4.03 2.63
CA GLY A 128 -26.90 2.60 2.44
C GLY A 128 -27.28 1.89 3.73
N GLU A 129 -28.23 0.97 3.68
CA GLU A 129 -28.54 0.08 4.80
C GLU A 129 -27.50 -1.05 4.85
N VAL A 130 -26.98 -1.37 6.04
CA VAL A 130 -25.93 -2.40 6.22
C VAL A 130 -26.49 -3.59 6.97
N LEU A 131 -26.29 -4.78 6.41
CA LEU A 131 -26.53 -6.06 7.06
C LEU A 131 -25.20 -6.77 7.32
N LEU A 132 -24.82 -6.91 8.60
CA LEU A 132 -23.67 -7.70 9.01
C LEU A 132 -24.05 -9.19 9.04
N HIS A 133 -23.50 -9.99 8.13
CA HIS A 133 -23.79 -11.41 8.01
C HIS A 133 -22.58 -12.19 7.44
N GLY A 134 -22.33 -13.36 8.02
CA GLY A 134 -21.28 -14.28 7.59
C GLY A 134 -19.90 -13.95 8.19
N ALA A 135 -19.04 -14.97 8.22
CA ALA A 135 -17.67 -14.85 8.71
C ALA A 135 -16.70 -14.26 7.67
N ASN A 136 -17.04 -14.39 6.39
CA ASN A 136 -16.20 -13.99 5.26
C ASN A 136 -17.04 -13.40 4.11
N PHE A 137 -16.36 -12.91 3.08
CA PHE A 137 -17.01 -12.29 1.91
C PHE A 137 -17.93 -13.25 1.15
N ASP A 138 -17.56 -14.52 1.02
CA ASP A 138 -18.36 -15.50 0.26
C ASP A 138 -19.70 -15.79 0.96
N GLU A 139 -19.71 -15.90 2.28
CA GLU A 139 -20.94 -16.04 3.08
C GLU A 139 -21.82 -14.78 3.02
N ALA A 140 -21.22 -13.59 3.07
CA ALA A 140 -21.93 -12.33 2.90
C ALA A 140 -22.55 -12.23 1.49
N LYS A 141 -21.81 -12.66 0.45
CA LYS A 141 -22.29 -12.71 -0.94
C LYS A 141 -23.42 -13.70 -1.12
N ALA A 142 -23.30 -14.92 -0.57
CA ALA A 142 -24.36 -15.90 -0.60
C ALA A 142 -25.65 -15.35 0.02
N LYS A 143 -25.54 -14.63 1.15
CA LYS A 143 -26.71 -13.98 1.77
C LYS A 143 -27.29 -12.85 0.93
N ALA A 144 -26.46 -12.04 0.28
CA ALA A 144 -26.95 -10.99 -0.64
C ALA A 144 -27.73 -11.57 -1.83
N ILE A 145 -27.27 -12.70 -2.39
CA ILE A 145 -27.96 -13.41 -3.47
C ILE A 145 -29.28 -13.99 -2.96
N GLU A 146 -29.27 -14.65 -1.80
CA GLU A 146 -30.48 -15.19 -1.17
C GLU A 146 -31.54 -14.10 -0.95
N LEU A 147 -31.14 -12.92 -0.46
CA LEU A 147 -32.04 -11.79 -0.25
C LEU A 147 -32.54 -11.19 -1.56
N SER A 148 -31.70 -11.16 -2.61
CA SER A 148 -32.09 -10.75 -3.96
C SER A 148 -33.25 -11.60 -4.47
N GLU A 149 -33.16 -12.92 -4.30
CA GLU A 149 -34.19 -13.88 -4.73
C GLU A 149 -35.46 -13.80 -3.88
N GLN A 150 -35.32 -13.75 -2.55
CA GLN A 150 -36.45 -13.75 -1.61
C GLN A 150 -37.25 -12.44 -1.60
N GLN A 151 -36.58 -11.30 -1.72
CA GLN A 151 -37.19 -9.97 -1.62
C GLN A 151 -37.35 -9.28 -2.97
N HIS A 152 -37.02 -9.98 -4.07
CA HIS A 152 -37.02 -9.44 -5.44
C HIS A 152 -36.15 -8.19 -5.61
N MET A 153 -35.16 -7.98 -4.74
CA MET A 153 -34.19 -6.89 -4.86
C MET A 153 -33.27 -7.18 -6.04
N THR A 154 -32.83 -6.13 -6.74
CA THR A 154 -31.87 -6.31 -7.84
C THR A 154 -30.46 -6.45 -7.27
N PHE A 155 -29.76 -7.56 -7.57
CA PHE A 155 -28.36 -7.71 -7.20
C PHE A 155 -27.46 -6.80 -8.05
N LEU A 156 -26.58 -6.03 -7.40
CA LEU A 156 -25.66 -5.10 -8.05
C LEU A 156 -24.24 -5.67 -8.08
N PRO A 157 -23.80 -6.30 -9.19
CA PRO A 157 -22.49 -6.91 -9.27
C PRO A 157 -21.36 -5.86 -9.26
N PRO A 158 -20.20 -6.18 -8.66
CA PRO A 158 -19.07 -5.26 -8.56
C PRO A 158 -18.31 -5.00 -9.88
N PHE A 159 -18.50 -5.85 -10.89
CA PHE A 159 -17.79 -5.73 -12.17
C PHE A 159 -18.48 -6.47 -13.34
N ASP A 160 -18.98 -7.68 -13.14
CA ASP A 160 -19.40 -8.58 -14.23
C ASP A 160 -20.83 -8.28 -14.71
N HIS A 161 -21.02 -7.11 -15.31
CA HIS A 161 -22.30 -6.73 -15.90
C HIS A 161 -22.10 -5.68 -17.01
N PRO A 162 -22.76 -5.82 -18.18
CA PRO A 162 -22.61 -4.89 -19.29
C PRO A 162 -22.76 -3.40 -18.94
N ALA A 163 -23.79 -3.04 -18.18
CA ALA A 163 -23.99 -1.64 -17.76
C ALA A 163 -22.92 -1.14 -16.77
N VAL A 164 -22.39 -2.03 -15.91
CA VAL A 164 -21.29 -1.68 -15.00
C VAL A 164 -20.04 -1.40 -15.82
N ILE A 165 -19.69 -2.29 -16.74
CA ILE A 165 -18.55 -2.16 -17.67
C ILE A 165 -18.66 -0.87 -18.49
N ALA A 166 -19.84 -0.59 -19.07
CA ALA A 166 -20.10 0.65 -19.80
C ALA A 166 -19.96 1.90 -18.91
N GLY A 167 -20.43 1.85 -17.67
CA GLY A 167 -20.18 2.92 -16.70
C GLY A 167 -18.69 3.15 -16.47
N GLN A 168 -17.90 2.08 -16.26
CA GLN A 168 -16.45 2.22 -16.08
C GLN A 168 -15.74 2.75 -17.34
N GLY A 169 -16.21 2.38 -18.53
CA GLY A 169 -15.66 2.86 -19.81
C GLY A 169 -15.75 4.38 -20.00
N THR A 170 -16.61 5.08 -19.26
CA THR A 170 -16.66 6.55 -19.27
C THR A 170 -15.33 7.20 -18.85
N LEU A 171 -14.53 6.50 -18.03
CA LEU A 171 -13.17 6.93 -17.69
C LEU A 171 -12.30 7.08 -18.94
N ALA A 172 -12.34 6.10 -19.85
CA ALA A 172 -11.55 6.14 -21.07
C ALA A 172 -11.99 7.27 -22.00
N MET A 173 -13.28 7.64 -21.98
CA MET A 173 -13.79 8.76 -22.77
C MET A 173 -13.15 10.06 -22.30
N GLU A 174 -13.09 10.27 -20.99
CA GLU A 174 -12.39 11.41 -20.41
C GLU A 174 -10.89 11.37 -20.75
N LEU A 175 -10.27 10.19 -20.65
CA LEU A 175 -8.85 10.01 -20.90
C LEU A 175 -8.45 10.46 -22.32
N LEU A 176 -9.19 10.00 -23.34
CA LEU A 176 -8.94 10.37 -24.74
C LEU A 176 -9.27 11.84 -25.03
N GLN A 177 -10.25 12.42 -24.34
CA GLN A 177 -10.57 13.85 -24.46
C GLN A 177 -9.50 14.74 -23.80
N GLN A 178 -8.85 14.25 -22.75
CA GLN A 178 -7.82 14.97 -22.02
C GLN A 178 -6.44 14.85 -22.68
N ASP A 179 -6.12 13.69 -23.25
CA ASP A 179 -4.90 13.48 -24.04
C ASP A 179 -5.09 12.39 -25.11
N ALA A 180 -5.22 12.79 -26.37
CA ALA A 180 -5.33 11.87 -27.51
C ALA A 180 -3.97 11.39 -28.05
N HIS A 181 -2.84 11.85 -27.49
CA HIS A 181 -1.50 11.44 -27.94
C HIS A 181 -0.92 10.31 -27.07
N LEU A 182 -1.75 9.67 -26.23
CA LEU A 182 -1.32 8.56 -25.40
C LEU A 182 -0.85 7.38 -26.26
N ASP A 183 0.29 6.82 -25.90
CA ASP A 183 0.82 5.61 -26.52
C ASP A 183 0.30 4.36 -25.78
N ARG A 184 0.26 4.41 -24.44
CA ARG A 184 -0.16 3.29 -23.60
C ARG A 184 -0.98 3.71 -22.37
N VAL A 185 -1.93 2.87 -21.99
CA VAL A 185 -2.78 3.03 -20.82
C VAL A 185 -2.72 1.78 -19.95
N PHE A 186 -2.34 1.97 -18.68
CA PHE A 186 -2.23 0.91 -17.68
C PHE A 186 -3.45 0.93 -16.77
N VAL A 187 -4.12 -0.21 -16.66
CA VAL A 187 -5.40 -0.32 -15.93
C VAL A 187 -5.32 -1.44 -14.90
N PRO A 188 -5.68 -1.19 -13.63
CA PRO A 188 -5.65 -2.25 -12.62
C PRO A 188 -6.77 -3.25 -12.87
N VAL A 189 -6.47 -4.53 -12.67
CA VAL A 189 -7.37 -5.65 -12.90
C VAL A 189 -7.59 -6.38 -11.58
N GLY A 190 -8.84 -6.35 -11.12
CA GLY A 190 -9.41 -7.33 -10.19
C GLY A 190 -10.36 -8.22 -10.97
N GLY A 191 -11.68 -8.02 -10.81
CA GLY A 191 -12.68 -8.72 -11.64
C GLY A 191 -12.79 -8.24 -13.10
N GLY A 192 -11.88 -7.38 -13.58
CA GLY A 192 -11.80 -6.98 -14.99
C GLY A 192 -12.75 -5.89 -15.47
N GLY A 193 -13.75 -5.46 -14.68
CA GLY A 193 -14.78 -4.51 -15.17
C GLY A 193 -14.23 -3.15 -15.64
N LEU A 194 -13.21 -2.61 -14.97
CA LEU A 194 -12.56 -1.37 -15.37
C LEU A 194 -11.73 -1.56 -16.65
N ALA A 195 -10.87 -2.58 -16.68
CA ALA A 195 -10.03 -2.88 -17.84
C ALA A 195 -10.86 -3.18 -19.09
N ALA A 196 -11.92 -3.98 -18.97
CA ALA A 196 -12.85 -4.25 -20.06
C ALA A 196 -13.50 -2.98 -20.60
N GLY A 197 -14.04 -2.12 -19.73
CA GLY A 197 -14.69 -0.88 -20.15
C GLY A 197 -13.73 0.10 -20.82
N VAL A 198 -12.52 0.24 -20.27
CA VAL A 198 -11.46 1.10 -20.84
C VAL A 198 -10.97 0.55 -22.17
N ALA A 199 -10.66 -0.73 -22.25
CA ALA A 199 -10.14 -1.37 -23.45
C ALA A 199 -11.12 -1.28 -24.61
N VAL A 200 -12.40 -1.62 -24.38
CA VAL A 200 -13.43 -1.55 -25.44
C VAL A 200 -13.52 -0.13 -26.01
N LEU A 201 -13.62 0.90 -25.16
CA LEU A 201 -13.74 2.26 -25.67
C LEU A 201 -12.50 2.69 -26.47
N ILE A 202 -11.32 2.47 -25.91
CA ILE A 202 -10.06 2.85 -26.56
C ILE A 202 -9.92 2.14 -27.90
N LYS A 203 -10.17 0.82 -27.95
CA LYS A 203 -10.04 0.05 -29.19
C LYS A 203 -11.08 0.42 -30.26
N GLN A 204 -12.26 0.91 -29.87
CA GLN A 204 -13.25 1.40 -30.83
C GLN A 204 -12.90 2.79 -31.42
N LEU A 205 -12.18 3.63 -30.67
CA LEU A 205 -11.90 5.02 -31.08
C LEU A 205 -10.47 5.23 -31.59
N MET A 206 -9.49 4.68 -30.89
CA MET A 206 -8.05 4.85 -31.13
C MET A 206 -7.32 3.51 -30.92
N PRO A 207 -7.49 2.53 -31.82
CA PRO A 207 -6.98 1.16 -31.66
C PRO A 207 -5.45 1.06 -31.53
N GLN A 208 -4.72 2.09 -31.97
CA GLN A 208 -3.26 2.19 -31.85
C GLN A 208 -2.76 2.34 -30.41
N ILE A 209 -3.60 2.83 -29.49
CA ILE A 209 -3.24 2.98 -28.08
C ILE A 209 -3.23 1.59 -27.45
N GLN A 210 -2.12 1.23 -26.81
CA GLN A 210 -2.01 -0.04 -26.12
C GLN A 210 -2.66 0.04 -24.74
N VAL A 211 -3.47 -0.96 -24.38
CA VAL A 211 -4.13 -1.08 -23.09
C VAL A 211 -3.59 -2.30 -22.38
N ILE A 212 -2.88 -2.05 -21.27
CA ILE A 212 -2.19 -3.07 -20.49
C ILE A 212 -2.93 -3.28 -19.17
N GLY A 213 -3.36 -4.52 -18.94
CA GLY A 213 -3.91 -4.94 -17.66
C GLY A 213 -2.81 -5.14 -16.63
N VAL A 214 -3.01 -4.66 -15.40
CA VAL A 214 -2.06 -4.83 -14.31
C VAL A 214 -2.71 -5.56 -13.15
N GLU A 215 -2.11 -6.68 -12.75
CA GLU A 215 -2.58 -7.52 -11.63
C GLU A 215 -1.56 -7.59 -10.49
N ALA A 216 -2.04 -7.82 -9.27
CA ALA A 216 -1.16 -8.23 -8.18
C ALA A 216 -0.78 -9.70 -8.38
N GLU A 217 0.49 -10.05 -8.17
CA GLU A 217 1.02 -11.41 -8.38
C GLU A 217 0.27 -12.46 -7.54
N ASP A 218 -0.11 -12.09 -6.32
CA ASP A 218 -0.86 -12.93 -5.38
C ASP A 218 -2.37 -13.08 -5.73
N SER A 219 -2.85 -12.35 -6.74
CA SER A 219 -4.27 -12.23 -7.11
C SER A 219 -4.48 -12.17 -8.63
N ALA A 220 -3.57 -12.76 -9.41
CA ALA A 220 -3.52 -12.65 -10.88
C ALA A 220 -4.56 -13.52 -11.61
N CYS A 221 -5.84 -13.19 -11.46
CA CYS A 221 -6.95 -13.99 -11.95
C CYS A 221 -7.15 -13.92 -13.47
N LEU A 222 -6.89 -12.76 -14.10
CA LEU A 222 -6.91 -12.60 -15.55
C LEU A 222 -5.77 -13.38 -16.18
N ARG A 223 -4.55 -13.30 -15.63
CA ARG A 223 -3.41 -14.05 -16.17
C ARG A 223 -3.68 -15.55 -16.14
N ALA A 224 -4.15 -16.08 -15.02
CA ALA A 224 -4.53 -17.48 -14.89
C ALA A 224 -5.63 -17.88 -15.89
N ALA A 225 -6.63 -17.02 -16.10
CA ALA A 225 -7.70 -17.26 -17.06
C ALA A 225 -7.23 -17.21 -18.52
N LEU A 226 -6.30 -16.30 -18.85
CA LEU A 226 -5.70 -16.22 -20.18
C LEU A 226 -4.88 -17.47 -20.49
N ASP A 227 -4.05 -17.91 -19.55
CA ASP A 227 -3.23 -19.12 -19.71
C ASP A 227 -4.10 -20.39 -19.85
N ALA A 228 -5.25 -20.45 -19.16
CA ALA A 228 -6.22 -21.53 -19.27
C ALA A 228 -7.20 -21.40 -20.46
N GLY A 229 -7.27 -20.23 -21.10
CA GLY A 229 -8.24 -19.92 -22.16
C GLY A 229 -9.69 -19.72 -21.70
N GLN A 230 -9.95 -19.76 -20.38
CA GLN A 230 -11.27 -19.64 -19.76
C GLN A 230 -11.15 -19.15 -18.30
N PRO A 231 -12.19 -18.52 -17.70
CA PRO A 231 -12.14 -18.11 -16.31
C PRO A 231 -11.93 -19.28 -15.36
N VAL A 232 -10.91 -19.18 -14.51
CA VAL A 232 -10.54 -20.18 -13.50
C VAL A 232 -10.51 -19.57 -12.11
N ASP A 233 -10.71 -20.44 -11.11
CA ASP A 233 -10.65 -20.08 -9.71
C ASP A 233 -9.22 -20.19 -9.20
N LEU A 234 -8.69 -19.10 -8.64
CA LEU A 234 -7.42 -19.13 -7.93
C LEU A 234 -7.54 -19.93 -6.62
N PRO A 235 -6.49 -20.69 -6.23
CA PRO A 235 -6.51 -21.43 -4.98
C PRO A 235 -6.45 -20.51 -3.76
N ARG A 236 -5.77 -19.37 -3.89
CA ARG A 236 -5.58 -18.35 -2.87
C ARG A 236 -5.51 -16.97 -3.54
N VAL A 237 -5.83 -15.95 -2.75
CA VAL A 237 -5.81 -14.55 -3.17
C VAL A 237 -5.17 -13.76 -2.05
N GLY A 238 -4.23 -12.88 -2.39
CA GLY A 238 -3.63 -11.98 -1.41
C GLY A 238 -4.57 -10.88 -0.95
N LEU A 239 -4.35 -10.38 0.26
CA LEU A 239 -5.22 -9.37 0.88
C LEU A 239 -4.59 -7.98 0.91
N PHE A 240 -3.36 -7.81 0.43
CA PHE A 240 -2.68 -6.53 0.45
C PHE A 240 -3.39 -5.48 -0.41
N ALA A 241 -3.77 -5.86 -1.64
CA ALA A 241 -4.55 -5.02 -2.54
C ALA A 241 -6.02 -5.46 -2.57
N GLU A 242 -6.75 -5.23 -1.47
CA GLU A 242 -8.14 -5.68 -1.27
C GLU A 242 -9.08 -5.39 -2.46
N GLY A 243 -8.93 -4.24 -3.14
CA GLY A 243 -9.78 -3.85 -4.27
C GLY A 243 -9.62 -4.72 -5.53
N VAL A 244 -8.52 -5.45 -5.65
CA VAL A 244 -8.21 -6.39 -6.75
C VAL A 244 -8.10 -7.84 -6.29
N ALA A 245 -8.34 -8.12 -5.01
CA ALA A 245 -8.34 -9.46 -4.44
C ALA A 245 -9.55 -10.28 -4.92
N VAL A 246 -9.52 -10.71 -6.19
CA VAL A 246 -10.60 -11.43 -6.86
C VAL A 246 -10.13 -12.84 -7.24
N LYS A 247 -10.86 -13.84 -6.74
CA LYS A 247 -10.54 -15.27 -6.96
C LYS A 247 -10.74 -15.73 -8.40
N ARG A 248 -11.77 -15.22 -9.07
CA ARG A 248 -12.17 -15.60 -10.42
C ARG A 248 -12.59 -14.34 -11.16
N ILE A 249 -11.99 -14.09 -12.31
CA ILE A 249 -12.40 -12.99 -13.20
C ILE A 249 -13.86 -13.18 -13.66
N GLY A 250 -14.54 -12.08 -14.00
CA GLY A 250 -15.88 -12.13 -14.58
C GLY A 250 -15.89 -12.80 -15.94
N ASP A 251 -17.03 -13.38 -16.32
CA ASP A 251 -17.16 -14.10 -17.59
C ASP A 251 -17.19 -13.12 -18.77
N GLU A 252 -17.97 -12.03 -18.66
CA GLU A 252 -18.06 -11.02 -19.72
C GLU A 252 -16.80 -10.14 -19.73
N THR A 253 -16.26 -9.82 -18.54
CA THR A 253 -15.02 -9.04 -18.46
C THR A 253 -13.84 -9.81 -19.04
N PHE A 254 -13.74 -11.14 -18.82
CA PHE A 254 -12.72 -11.97 -19.45
C PHE A 254 -12.85 -11.99 -20.98
N ARG A 255 -14.07 -12.16 -21.51
CA ARG A 255 -14.31 -12.13 -22.96
C ARG A 255 -13.76 -10.86 -23.60
N LEU A 256 -14.09 -9.71 -23.00
CA LEU A 256 -13.65 -8.40 -23.49
C LEU A 256 -12.14 -8.18 -23.29
N CYS A 257 -11.60 -8.55 -22.13
CA CYS A 257 -10.16 -8.45 -21.87
C CYS A 257 -9.35 -9.29 -22.87
N ARG A 258 -9.77 -10.51 -23.17
CA ARG A 258 -9.13 -11.39 -24.16
C ARG A 258 -9.19 -10.81 -25.57
N GLU A 259 -10.24 -10.06 -25.90
CA GLU A 259 -10.44 -9.48 -27.23
C GLU A 259 -9.71 -8.13 -27.41
N TYR A 260 -9.64 -7.30 -26.36
CA TYR A 260 -9.24 -5.89 -26.49
C TYR A 260 -8.01 -5.46 -25.70
N LEU A 261 -7.52 -6.23 -24.71
CA LEU A 261 -6.25 -5.90 -24.05
C LEU A 261 -5.06 -6.34 -24.92
N ASP A 262 -4.00 -5.53 -24.92
CA ASP A 262 -2.78 -5.82 -25.68
C ASP A 262 -1.80 -6.68 -24.88
N ASP A 263 -1.76 -6.50 -23.55
CA ASP A 263 -0.89 -7.28 -22.66
C ASP A 263 -1.40 -7.27 -21.20
N VAL A 264 -0.84 -8.14 -20.37
CA VAL A 264 -1.10 -8.25 -18.93
C VAL A 264 0.21 -8.46 -18.17
N ILE A 265 0.47 -7.61 -17.18
CA ILE A 265 1.64 -7.67 -16.31
C ILE A 265 1.25 -7.85 -14.84
N THR A 266 2.01 -8.67 -14.10
CA THR A 266 1.85 -8.86 -12.66
C THR A 266 2.93 -8.12 -11.87
N VAL A 267 2.61 -7.68 -10.66
CA VAL A 267 3.55 -7.02 -9.74
C VAL A 267 3.40 -7.50 -8.31
N ASP A 268 4.48 -7.45 -7.55
CA ASP A 268 4.52 -7.81 -6.13
C ASP A 268 4.08 -6.65 -5.22
N SER A 269 3.90 -6.95 -3.94
CA SER A 269 3.49 -5.96 -2.93
C SER A 269 4.51 -4.83 -2.76
N ASP A 270 5.81 -5.12 -2.92
CA ASP A 270 6.88 -4.13 -2.75
C ASP A 270 6.86 -3.08 -3.87
N ALA A 271 6.64 -3.51 -5.12
CA ALA A 271 6.45 -2.60 -6.24
C ALA A 271 5.19 -1.73 -6.07
N ILE A 272 4.10 -2.30 -5.54
CA ILE A 272 2.88 -1.54 -5.21
C ILE A 272 3.17 -0.49 -4.13
N CYS A 273 3.87 -0.85 -3.05
CA CYS A 273 4.28 0.11 -2.02
C CYS A 273 5.08 1.27 -2.62
N ALA A 274 6.10 0.96 -3.42
CA ALA A 274 6.91 1.97 -4.10
C ALA A 274 6.07 2.90 -4.99
N ALA A 275 5.04 2.37 -5.67
CA ALA A 275 4.12 3.17 -6.47
C ALA A 275 3.22 4.07 -5.63
N VAL A 276 2.75 3.63 -4.44
CA VAL A 276 2.01 4.49 -3.50
C VAL A 276 2.88 5.69 -3.10
N LYS A 277 4.15 5.44 -2.81
CA LYS A 277 5.11 6.49 -2.45
C LYS A 277 5.36 7.46 -3.61
N ASP A 278 5.57 6.96 -4.83
CA ASP A 278 5.75 7.81 -6.02
C ASP A 278 4.54 8.75 -6.22
N LEU A 279 3.31 8.24 -6.08
CA LEU A 279 2.08 9.05 -6.15
C LEU A 279 2.05 10.15 -5.08
N PHE A 280 2.46 9.82 -3.85
CA PHE A 280 2.53 10.79 -2.76
C PHE A 280 3.63 11.83 -2.99
N GLU A 281 4.80 11.45 -3.49
CA GLU A 281 5.94 12.36 -3.71
C GLU A 281 5.73 13.31 -4.89
N ASP A 282 5.04 12.88 -5.96
CA ASP A 282 4.82 13.68 -7.17
C ASP A 282 3.52 14.51 -7.13
N VAL A 283 2.38 13.86 -6.88
CA VAL A 283 1.05 14.50 -7.01
C VAL A 283 0.31 14.67 -5.69
N ARG A 284 0.98 14.39 -4.56
CA ARG A 284 0.42 14.48 -3.20
C ARG A 284 -0.88 13.68 -3.05
N ALA A 285 -0.99 12.57 -3.79
CA ALA A 285 -2.11 11.65 -3.70
C ALA A 285 -1.75 10.48 -2.79
N ILE A 286 -2.64 10.14 -1.86
CA ILE A 286 -2.53 8.94 -1.03
C ILE A 286 -3.39 7.86 -1.68
N ALA A 287 -2.75 6.93 -2.38
CA ALA A 287 -3.44 5.80 -2.99
C ALA A 287 -3.59 4.65 -1.98
N GLU A 288 -4.69 3.91 -2.09
CA GLU A 288 -4.75 2.55 -1.55
C GLU A 288 -3.87 1.62 -2.40
N PRO A 289 -3.48 0.42 -1.92
CA PRO A 289 -2.60 -0.47 -2.68
C PRO A 289 -3.13 -0.81 -4.09
N SER A 290 -4.42 -1.12 -4.23
CA SER A 290 -5.08 -1.31 -5.54
C SER A 290 -5.07 -0.06 -6.42
N GLY A 291 -5.11 1.13 -5.80
CA GLY A 291 -5.03 2.43 -6.47
C GLY A 291 -3.67 2.70 -7.10
N ALA A 292 -2.59 2.19 -6.51
CA ALA A 292 -1.23 2.34 -7.02
C ALA A 292 -0.78 1.20 -7.95
N LEU A 293 -1.55 0.11 -8.02
CA LEU A 293 -1.22 -1.10 -8.77
C LEU A 293 -0.82 -0.82 -10.23
N ALA A 294 -1.63 -0.02 -10.94
CA ALA A 294 -1.38 0.28 -12.35
C ALA A 294 -0.07 1.04 -12.58
N LEU A 295 0.35 1.89 -11.64
CA LEU A 295 1.63 2.58 -11.72
C LEU A 295 2.81 1.62 -11.48
N ALA A 296 2.67 0.70 -10.53
CA ALA A 296 3.68 -0.34 -10.30
C ALA A 296 3.89 -1.19 -11.57
N GLY A 297 2.80 -1.61 -12.21
CA GLY A 297 2.86 -2.33 -13.50
C GLY A 297 3.50 -1.51 -14.60
N MET A 298 3.14 -0.23 -14.72
CA MET A 298 3.75 0.69 -15.68
C MET A 298 5.28 0.79 -15.49
N LYS A 299 5.76 0.99 -14.26
CA LYS A 299 7.20 1.05 -13.95
C LYS A 299 7.92 -0.23 -14.37
N LYS A 300 7.36 -1.39 -14.02
CA LYS A 300 7.92 -2.70 -14.39
C LYS A 300 7.94 -2.90 -15.91
N TYR A 301 6.86 -2.52 -16.59
CA TYR A 301 6.74 -2.63 -18.05
C TYR A 301 7.74 -1.73 -18.79
N ILE A 302 7.89 -0.47 -18.36
CA ILE A 302 8.91 0.45 -18.91
C ILE A 302 10.31 -0.16 -18.80
N GLN A 303 10.64 -0.75 -17.65
CA GLN A 303 11.94 -1.38 -17.44
C GLN A 303 12.15 -2.62 -18.31
N GLN A 304 11.15 -3.50 -18.40
CA GLN A 304 11.22 -4.74 -19.18
C GLN A 304 11.34 -4.49 -20.69
N HIS A 305 10.65 -3.46 -21.19
CA HIS A 305 10.58 -3.14 -22.62
C HIS A 305 11.49 -1.98 -23.04
N GLN A 306 12.24 -1.38 -22.10
CA GLN A 306 13.16 -0.26 -22.34
C GLN A 306 12.49 0.94 -23.04
N ILE A 307 11.26 1.25 -22.62
CA ILE A 307 10.42 2.27 -23.24
C ILE A 307 10.97 3.67 -22.90
N GLN A 308 11.12 4.52 -23.91
CA GLN A 308 11.56 5.92 -23.76
C GLN A 308 10.83 6.83 -24.74
N GLY A 309 10.61 8.09 -24.34
CA GLY A 309 10.04 9.14 -25.19
C GLY A 309 8.53 9.04 -25.43
N GLU A 310 7.83 8.12 -24.75
CA GLU A 310 6.40 7.89 -24.94
C GLU A 310 5.51 8.63 -23.91
N ARG A 311 4.22 8.71 -24.19
CA ARG A 311 3.16 9.22 -23.31
C ARG A 311 2.35 8.06 -22.74
N LEU A 312 2.51 7.84 -21.44
CA LEU A 312 1.96 6.68 -20.74
C LEU A 312 1.02 7.17 -19.62
N ALA A 313 -0.19 6.65 -19.57
CA ALA A 313 -1.16 6.97 -18.51
C ALA A 313 -1.47 5.75 -17.64
N HIS A 314 -1.62 5.94 -16.33
CA HIS A 314 -2.16 4.92 -15.43
C HIS A 314 -3.36 5.46 -14.66
N VAL A 315 -4.20 4.55 -14.19
CA VAL A 315 -5.37 4.89 -13.37
C VAL A 315 -5.02 4.81 -11.89
N LEU A 316 -5.18 5.92 -11.16
CA LEU A 316 -5.24 5.90 -9.70
C LEU A 316 -6.65 5.52 -9.29
N SER A 317 -6.91 4.23 -9.11
CA SER A 317 -8.28 3.68 -9.05
C SER A 317 -9.00 3.89 -7.72
N GLY A 318 -8.29 4.17 -6.63
CA GLY A 318 -8.90 4.33 -5.32
C GLY A 318 -7.94 4.86 -4.25
N ALA A 319 -8.51 5.39 -3.18
CA ALA A 319 -7.78 5.98 -2.05
C ALA A 319 -8.36 5.61 -0.67
N ASN A 320 -9.17 4.54 -0.58
CA ASN A 320 -9.80 4.12 0.67
C ASN A 320 -8.87 3.23 1.49
N VAL A 321 -7.79 3.84 2.01
CA VAL A 321 -6.78 3.16 2.83
C VAL A 321 -6.94 3.51 4.32
N ASN A 322 -6.74 2.53 5.19
CA ASN A 322 -6.61 2.81 6.63
C ASN A 322 -5.29 3.56 6.86
N PHE A 323 -5.32 4.67 7.61
CA PHE A 323 -4.14 5.45 7.93
C PHE A 323 -3.00 4.61 8.54
N HIS A 324 -3.32 3.64 9.40
CA HIS A 324 -2.31 2.74 9.97
C HIS A 324 -1.67 1.82 8.92
N GLY A 325 -2.37 1.53 7.82
CA GLY A 325 -1.82 0.78 6.69
C GLY A 325 -0.68 1.53 5.98
N LEU A 326 -0.62 2.86 6.08
CA LEU A 326 0.49 3.64 5.53
C LEU A 326 1.82 3.33 6.22
N ARG A 327 1.80 2.89 7.48
CA ARG A 327 3.01 2.46 8.18
C ARG A 327 3.64 1.25 7.49
N TYR A 328 2.84 0.24 7.16
CA TYR A 328 3.30 -0.94 6.44
C TYR A 328 3.87 -0.56 5.07
N VAL A 329 3.18 0.33 4.33
CA VAL A 329 3.67 0.84 3.04
C VAL A 329 5.02 1.55 3.20
N SER A 330 5.16 2.42 4.19
CA SER A 330 6.41 3.15 4.47
C SER A 330 7.56 2.21 4.77
N GLU A 331 7.34 1.24 5.68
CA GLU A 331 8.36 0.27 6.08
C GLU A 331 8.81 -0.60 4.89
N ARG A 332 7.88 -1.07 4.05
CA ARG A 332 8.19 -1.84 2.84
C ARG A 332 8.91 -1.03 1.77
N CYS A 333 8.53 0.25 1.57
CA CYS A 333 9.19 1.14 0.62
C CYS A 333 10.67 1.39 0.94
N GLU A 334 11.00 1.65 2.21
CA GLU A 334 12.39 1.92 2.61
C GLU A 334 13.31 0.74 2.33
N LEU A 335 12.79 -0.47 2.52
CA LEU A 335 13.52 -1.72 2.28
C LEU A 335 13.60 -2.05 0.78
N GLY A 336 12.49 -1.97 0.04
CA GLY A 336 12.44 -2.31 -1.39
C GLY A 336 13.25 -1.36 -2.27
N GLU A 337 13.41 -0.10 -1.89
CA GLU A 337 14.22 0.88 -2.63
C GLU A 337 15.71 0.84 -2.30
N GLN A 338 16.16 -0.11 -1.46
CA GLN A 338 17.54 -0.15 -0.96
C GLN A 338 17.96 1.20 -0.35
N ARG A 339 17.04 1.90 0.32
CA ARG A 339 17.31 3.17 1.02
C ARG A 339 17.77 2.96 2.45
N GLU A 340 17.77 1.73 2.93
CA GLU A 340 18.27 1.34 4.24
C GLU A 340 19.12 0.07 4.08
N ALA A 341 20.29 0.04 4.73
CA ALA A 341 21.06 -1.17 4.95
C ALA A 341 20.75 -1.70 6.35
N LEU A 342 20.38 -2.98 6.46
CA LEU A 342 20.29 -3.68 7.74
C LEU A 342 21.51 -4.58 7.90
N LEU A 343 22.28 -4.37 8.95
CA LEU A 343 23.54 -5.06 9.19
C LEU A 343 23.52 -5.71 10.58
N ALA A 344 23.99 -6.94 10.66
CA ALA A 344 24.47 -7.50 11.92
C ALA A 344 25.99 -7.31 11.96
N VAL A 345 26.47 -6.56 12.95
CA VAL A 345 27.89 -6.26 13.11
C VAL A 345 28.37 -6.78 14.46
N THR A 346 29.38 -7.65 14.44
CA THR A 346 30.01 -8.14 15.65
C THR A 346 31.18 -7.25 16.03
N ILE A 347 31.11 -6.63 17.21
CA ILE A 347 32.16 -5.76 17.77
C ILE A 347 32.79 -6.41 19.02
N PRO A 348 34.04 -6.10 19.39
CA PRO A 348 34.61 -6.55 20.65
C PRO A 348 33.84 -5.97 21.85
N GLU A 349 33.45 -6.81 22.80
CA GLU A 349 32.73 -6.44 24.02
C GLU A 349 33.69 -5.77 25.02
N GLN A 350 33.99 -4.49 24.77
CA GLN A 350 34.94 -3.68 25.53
C GLN A 350 34.46 -2.24 25.63
N GLN A 351 34.87 -1.57 26.71
CA GLN A 351 34.54 -0.15 26.93
C GLN A 351 35.01 0.71 25.74
N GLY A 352 34.09 1.52 25.23
CA GLY A 352 34.34 2.42 24.11
C GLY A 352 34.22 1.80 22.71
N SER A 353 33.97 0.49 22.56
CA SER A 353 33.81 -0.14 21.24
C SER A 353 32.64 0.44 20.44
N PHE A 354 31.52 0.74 21.10
CA PHE A 354 30.34 1.39 20.49
C PHE A 354 30.68 2.75 19.88
N LEU A 355 31.45 3.56 20.62
CA LEU A 355 31.85 4.88 20.15
C LEU A 355 32.75 4.78 18.92
N LYS A 356 33.75 3.88 18.95
CA LYS A 356 34.64 3.63 17.80
C LYS A 356 33.86 3.17 16.56
N PHE A 357 32.92 2.25 16.76
CA PHE A 357 32.07 1.76 15.69
C PHE A 357 31.18 2.89 15.09
N CYS A 358 30.54 3.70 15.92
CA CYS A 358 29.76 4.85 15.45
C CYS A 358 30.61 5.93 14.75
N GLN A 359 31.89 6.08 15.13
CA GLN A 359 32.81 6.98 14.45
C GLN A 359 33.13 6.50 13.03
N LEU A 360 33.30 5.19 12.83
CA LEU A 360 33.54 4.58 11.52
C LEU A 360 32.35 4.73 10.58
N LEU A 361 31.13 4.70 11.12
CA LEU A 361 29.93 5.01 10.32
C LEU A 361 29.94 6.44 9.77
N GLY A 362 30.80 7.33 10.27
CA GLY A 362 31.26 8.49 9.48
C GLY A 362 30.18 9.52 9.16
N GLY A 363 29.35 9.90 10.14
CA GLY A 363 28.29 10.89 9.96
C GLY A 363 27.09 10.42 9.12
N ARG A 364 27.11 9.17 8.64
CA ARG A 364 25.96 8.52 7.99
C ARG A 364 24.78 8.49 8.94
N SER A 365 23.57 8.59 8.39
CA SER A 365 22.34 8.61 9.18
C SER A 365 21.99 7.19 9.65
N VAL A 366 22.24 6.92 10.93
CA VAL A 366 21.83 5.68 11.59
C VAL A 366 20.33 5.74 11.84
N THR A 367 19.59 4.77 11.32
CA THR A 367 18.13 4.65 11.51
C THR A 367 17.79 3.77 12.69
N GLU A 368 18.58 2.73 12.92
CA GLU A 368 18.42 1.79 14.04
C GLU A 368 19.79 1.42 14.62
N PHE A 369 19.84 1.32 15.95
CA PHE A 369 21.02 0.84 16.65
C PHE A 369 20.57 0.08 17.90
N ASN A 370 20.53 -1.25 17.81
CA ASN A 370 19.97 -2.11 18.83
C ASN A 370 21.01 -3.14 19.29
N TYR A 371 21.17 -3.27 20.61
CA TYR A 371 22.14 -4.14 21.26
C TYR A 371 21.62 -4.60 22.64
N ARG A 372 21.95 -5.85 22.98
CA ARG A 372 21.81 -6.42 24.32
C ARG A 372 23.01 -7.26 24.65
N TYR A 373 23.50 -7.14 25.88
CA TYR A 373 24.57 -7.99 26.40
C TYR A 373 24.22 -9.49 26.28
N ALA A 374 25.11 -10.25 25.64
CA ALA A 374 24.90 -11.68 25.39
C ALA A 374 26.16 -12.52 25.64
N ASP A 375 27.33 -12.07 25.18
CA ASP A 375 28.61 -12.74 25.37
C ASP A 375 29.64 -11.78 26.00
N ALA A 376 30.69 -12.33 26.64
CA ALA A 376 31.71 -11.53 27.32
C ALA A 376 32.87 -11.11 26.40
N LYS A 377 32.94 -11.64 25.17
CA LYS A 377 33.97 -11.33 24.19
C LYS A 377 33.44 -10.53 23.01
N ASP A 378 32.29 -10.93 22.49
CA ASP A 378 31.76 -10.44 21.23
C ASP A 378 30.33 -9.90 21.41
N ALA A 379 30.13 -8.63 21.06
CA ALA A 379 28.85 -7.95 21.04
C ALA A 379 28.30 -7.93 19.62
N CYS A 380 27.14 -8.56 19.39
CA CYS A 380 26.44 -8.46 18.10
C CYS A 380 25.45 -7.29 18.14
N ILE A 381 25.63 -6.33 17.24
CA ILE A 381 24.76 -5.14 17.11
C ILE A 381 23.92 -5.27 15.86
N PHE A 382 22.64 -4.96 15.98
CA PHE A 382 21.75 -4.77 14.84
C PHE A 382 21.70 -3.29 14.47
N VAL A 383 22.15 -2.96 13.27
CA VAL A 383 22.34 -1.58 12.81
C VAL A 383 21.58 -1.34 11.51
N GLY A 384 20.76 -0.30 11.51
CA GLY A 384 20.14 0.26 10.32
C GLY A 384 20.88 1.54 9.89
N VAL A 385 21.28 1.62 8.61
CA VAL A 385 21.91 2.83 8.05
C VAL A 385 21.14 3.28 6.82
N ARG A 386 20.72 4.55 6.80
CA ARG A 386 20.07 5.14 5.63
C ARG A 386 21.08 5.38 4.52
N LEU A 387 20.70 4.96 3.32
CA LEU A 387 21.49 5.02 2.09
C LEU A 387 20.97 6.13 1.16
N THR A 388 21.89 6.78 0.46
CA THR A 388 21.65 7.79 -0.58
C THR A 388 22.00 7.29 -1.98
N ARG A 389 23.03 6.44 -2.10
CA ARG A 389 23.48 5.83 -3.37
C ARG A 389 23.12 4.35 -3.49
N GLY A 390 22.17 3.88 -2.67
CA GLY A 390 21.62 2.53 -2.71
C GLY A 390 22.68 1.44 -2.53
N TYR A 391 22.59 0.38 -3.33
CA TYR A 391 23.48 -0.79 -3.26
C TYR A 391 24.98 -0.45 -3.30
N ALA A 392 25.40 0.55 -4.09
CA ALA A 392 26.81 0.91 -4.19
C ALA A 392 27.36 1.40 -2.83
N GLU A 393 26.63 2.29 -2.17
CA GLU A 393 26.99 2.77 -0.83
C GLU A 393 26.87 1.68 0.23
N ARG A 394 25.90 0.77 0.10
CA ARG A 394 25.78 -0.41 0.97
C ARG A 394 27.06 -1.24 0.94
N GLN A 395 27.58 -1.53 -0.26
CA GLN A 395 28.82 -2.29 -0.43
C GLN A 395 30.04 -1.53 0.10
N GLU A 396 30.11 -0.21 -0.09
CA GLU A 396 31.17 0.62 0.49
C GLU A 396 31.18 0.55 2.02
N ILE A 397 30.02 0.64 2.68
CA ILE A 397 29.90 0.53 4.14
C ILE A 397 30.37 -0.84 4.64
N ILE A 398 29.94 -1.93 3.99
CA ILE A 398 30.34 -3.29 4.36
C ILE A 398 31.85 -3.46 4.21
N ALA A 399 32.43 -2.95 3.12
CA ALA A 399 33.87 -3.04 2.86
C ALA A 399 34.69 -2.22 3.87
N GLU A 400 34.26 -1.00 4.21
CA GLU A 400 34.90 -0.16 5.23
C GLU A 400 34.90 -0.85 6.61
N LEU A 401 33.76 -1.39 7.03
CA LEU A 401 33.64 -2.09 8.31
C LEU A 401 34.49 -3.37 8.35
N SER A 402 34.48 -4.14 7.26
CA SER A 402 35.29 -5.37 7.16
C SER A 402 36.79 -5.08 7.15
N ALA A 403 37.22 -3.97 6.55
CA ALA A 403 38.62 -3.57 6.51
C ALA A 403 39.17 -3.20 7.90
N ASP A 404 38.31 -2.69 8.79
CA ASP A 404 38.66 -2.36 10.17
C ASP A 404 38.57 -3.58 11.12
N GLY A 405 38.28 -4.77 10.58
CA GLY A 405 38.31 -6.04 11.31
C GLY A 405 36.98 -6.45 11.94
N TYR A 406 35.87 -5.81 11.59
CA TYR A 406 34.54 -6.22 12.06
C TYR A 406 33.97 -7.36 11.20
N GLU A 407 33.30 -8.30 11.86
CA GLU A 407 32.47 -9.30 11.16
C GLU A 407 31.11 -8.67 10.86
N VAL A 408 30.75 -8.62 9.57
CA VAL A 408 29.52 -7.96 9.10
C VAL A 408 28.71 -8.92 8.26
N VAL A 409 27.42 -9.06 8.59
CA VAL A 409 26.44 -9.80 7.80
C VAL A 409 25.40 -8.82 7.26
N ASP A 410 25.25 -8.77 5.94
CA ASP A 410 24.23 -7.98 5.26
C ASP A 410 22.86 -8.67 5.35
N LEU A 411 21.95 -8.08 6.11
CA LEU A 411 20.58 -8.54 6.33
C LEU A 411 19.57 -7.73 5.51
N SER A 412 20.03 -6.85 4.63
CA SER A 412 19.17 -5.92 3.88
C SER A 412 18.21 -6.61 2.92
N ASP A 413 18.48 -7.87 2.55
CA ASP A 413 17.64 -8.69 1.67
C ASP A 413 16.93 -9.83 2.44
N ASP A 414 17.09 -9.92 3.76
CA ASP A 414 16.53 -10.98 4.61
C ASP A 414 15.14 -10.61 5.17
N GLU A 415 14.10 -11.34 4.78
CA GLU A 415 12.71 -11.06 5.21
C GLU A 415 12.51 -11.27 6.73
N MET A 416 13.22 -12.21 7.36
CA MET A 416 13.12 -12.43 8.80
C MET A 416 13.68 -11.23 9.56
N ALA A 417 14.80 -10.67 9.10
CA ALA A 417 15.41 -9.49 9.68
C ALA A 417 14.49 -8.28 9.57
N LYS A 418 13.93 -8.06 8.37
CA LYS A 418 13.03 -6.94 8.04
C LYS A 418 11.72 -6.96 8.80
N LEU A 419 11.08 -8.13 8.91
CA LEU A 419 9.72 -8.24 9.46
C LEU A 419 9.70 -8.56 10.95
N HIS A 420 10.71 -9.27 11.45
CA HIS A 420 10.71 -9.80 12.80
C HIS A 420 11.90 -9.30 13.62
N VAL A 421 13.14 -9.63 13.21
CA VAL A 421 14.31 -9.44 14.08
C VAL A 421 14.50 -7.98 14.47
N ARG A 422 14.29 -7.02 13.55
CA ARG A 422 14.39 -5.58 13.87
C ARG A 422 13.49 -5.12 15.02
N TYR A 423 12.42 -5.86 15.30
CA TYR A 423 11.48 -5.61 16.41
C TYR A 423 11.74 -6.48 17.64
N MET A 424 12.69 -7.41 17.57
CA MET A 424 12.96 -8.42 18.60
C MET A 424 14.36 -8.30 19.22
N VAL A 425 15.27 -7.53 18.62
CA VAL A 425 16.61 -7.29 19.20
C VAL A 425 16.47 -6.58 20.55
N GLY A 426 17.09 -7.15 21.58
CA GLY A 426 16.87 -6.79 22.98
C GLY A 426 16.85 -8.05 23.82
N GLY A 427 15.70 -8.40 24.39
CA GLY A 427 15.55 -9.60 25.21
C GLY A 427 16.37 -9.56 26.51
N ARG A 428 16.55 -10.74 27.11
CA ARG A 428 17.22 -10.92 28.40
C ARG A 428 18.72 -11.19 28.23
N PRO A 429 19.56 -10.74 29.17
CA PRO A 429 20.99 -11.02 29.12
C PRO A 429 21.25 -12.49 29.45
N SER A 430 22.43 -12.99 29.07
CA SER A 430 22.82 -14.39 29.32
C SER A 430 23.16 -14.67 30.78
N LYS A 431 23.39 -13.62 31.58
CA LYS A 431 23.73 -13.69 33.01
C LYS A 431 23.00 -12.58 33.78
N PRO A 432 22.77 -12.77 35.08
CA PRO A 432 22.20 -11.73 35.93
C PRO A 432 23.07 -10.48 35.93
N LEU A 433 22.49 -9.34 35.55
CA LEU A 433 23.16 -8.05 35.56
C LEU A 433 22.60 -7.13 36.65
N GLN A 434 23.48 -6.38 37.31
CA GLN A 434 23.09 -5.24 38.15
C GLN A 434 23.10 -3.98 37.27
N GLU A 435 21.99 -3.78 36.57
CA GLU A 435 21.86 -2.69 35.62
C GLU A 435 20.77 -1.69 36.02
N ARG A 436 21.02 -0.41 35.71
CA ARG A 436 20.02 0.66 35.78
C ARG A 436 19.63 1.07 34.37
N LEU A 437 18.34 1.29 34.16
CA LEU A 437 17.78 1.62 32.85
C LEU A 437 17.44 3.10 32.81
N TYR A 438 17.87 3.77 31.74
CA TYR A 438 17.57 5.18 31.51
C TYR A 438 17.01 5.38 30.11
N SER A 439 16.00 6.22 30.02
CA SER A 439 15.55 6.78 28.74
C SER A 439 16.15 8.17 28.56
N PHE A 440 16.58 8.46 27.34
CA PHE A 440 17.18 9.73 26.94
C PHE A 440 16.40 10.30 25.76
N GLU A 441 16.11 11.59 25.82
CA GLU A 441 15.59 12.36 24.69
C GLU A 441 16.57 13.45 24.29
N PHE A 442 16.87 13.53 22.99
CA PHE A 442 17.70 14.59 22.43
C PHE A 442 17.21 15.03 21.05
N PRO A 443 17.46 16.29 20.65
CA PRO A 443 17.10 16.76 19.32
C PRO A 443 17.78 15.94 18.22
N GLU A 444 16.97 15.42 17.31
CA GLU A 444 17.47 14.59 16.21
C GLU A 444 18.23 15.45 15.19
N SER A 445 19.46 15.08 14.88
CA SER A 445 20.30 15.73 13.86
C SER A 445 21.31 14.73 13.28
N PRO A 446 21.87 14.97 12.07
CA PRO A 446 22.91 14.10 11.54
C PRO A 446 24.08 13.96 12.52
N GLY A 447 24.37 12.73 12.94
CA GLY A 447 25.39 12.44 13.95
C GLY A 447 24.96 12.66 15.41
N ALA A 448 23.66 12.87 15.70
CA ALA A 448 23.15 13.03 17.05
C ALA A 448 23.48 11.83 17.95
N LEU A 449 23.33 10.61 17.44
CA LEU A 449 23.72 9.39 18.16
C LEU A 449 25.22 9.39 18.51
N LEU A 450 26.07 9.78 17.56
CA LEU A 450 27.52 9.87 17.78
C LEU A 450 27.85 10.93 18.84
N LYS A 451 27.20 12.10 18.77
CA LYS A 451 27.33 13.15 19.78
C LYS A 451 26.86 12.66 21.16
N PHE A 452 25.75 11.95 21.22
CA PHE A 452 25.23 11.35 22.45
C PHE A 452 26.24 10.39 23.06
N LEU A 453 26.77 9.43 22.27
CA LEU A 453 27.79 8.49 22.74
C LEU A 453 29.10 9.19 23.15
N HIS A 454 29.51 10.25 22.44
CA HIS A 454 30.66 11.06 22.83
C HIS A 454 30.46 11.74 24.19
N THR A 455 29.26 12.29 24.42
CA THR A 455 28.95 13.01 25.64
C THR A 455 28.79 12.03 26.80
N LEU A 456 28.15 10.88 26.56
CA LEU A 456 28.02 9.77 27.51
C LEU A 456 29.40 9.24 27.96
N GLY A 457 30.38 9.23 27.05
CA GLY A 457 31.75 8.82 27.33
C GLY A 457 31.94 7.30 27.33
N ALA A 458 33.15 6.85 27.67
CA ALA A 458 33.54 5.44 27.68
C ALA A 458 33.75 4.87 29.09
N HIS A 459 33.32 5.60 30.12
CA HIS A 459 33.57 5.25 31.53
C HIS A 459 32.64 4.15 32.07
N TRP A 460 31.46 4.00 31.47
CA TRP A 460 30.40 3.10 31.94
C TRP A 460 30.12 1.98 30.96
N ASN A 461 29.87 0.78 31.49
CA ASN A 461 29.55 -0.38 30.67
C ASN A 461 28.07 -0.35 30.26
N ILE A 462 27.80 -0.43 28.96
CA ILE A 462 26.44 -0.40 28.40
C ILE A 462 26.00 -1.86 28.25
N SER A 463 24.94 -2.26 28.95
CA SER A 463 24.37 -3.61 28.90
C SER A 463 23.16 -3.73 27.97
N LEU A 464 22.54 -2.61 27.62
CA LEU A 464 21.41 -2.50 26.71
C LEU A 464 21.51 -1.20 25.95
N PHE A 465 21.26 -1.23 24.64
CA PHE A 465 21.12 -0.02 23.85
C PHE A 465 20.03 -0.21 22.81
N HIS A 466 19.04 0.67 22.80
CA HIS A 466 17.97 0.65 21.80
C HIS A 466 17.74 2.07 21.30
N TYR A 467 17.97 2.27 20.00
CA TYR A 467 17.79 3.54 19.32
C TYR A 467 17.08 3.33 18.00
N ARG A 468 16.06 4.16 17.75
CA ARG A 468 15.34 4.20 16.48
C ARG A 468 14.96 5.61 16.12
N SER A 469 15.39 6.05 14.94
CA SER A 469 15.05 7.37 14.40
C SER A 469 13.75 7.27 13.61
N HIS A 470 12.64 7.74 14.20
CA HIS A 470 11.30 7.70 13.59
C HIS A 470 10.96 8.92 12.74
N GLY A 471 11.96 9.74 12.35
CA GLY A 471 11.70 11.00 11.66
C GLY A 471 10.92 12.02 12.49
N THR A 472 10.94 11.85 13.82
CA THR A 472 10.41 12.78 14.83
C THR A 472 11.49 13.79 15.23
N ASP A 473 11.08 14.92 15.79
CA ASP A 473 12.01 16.00 16.22
C ASP A 473 12.97 15.56 17.35
N PHE A 474 12.66 14.46 18.04
CA PHE A 474 13.45 13.90 19.12
C PHE A 474 13.88 12.46 18.81
N GLY A 475 15.17 12.20 18.97
CA GLY A 475 15.75 10.87 19.07
C GLY A 475 15.51 10.33 20.48
N ARG A 476 14.98 9.10 20.56
CA ARG A 476 14.79 8.38 21.83
C ARG A 476 15.79 7.26 21.92
N VAL A 477 16.59 7.28 22.97
CA VAL A 477 17.50 6.18 23.31
C VAL A 477 17.03 5.57 24.62
N LEU A 478 16.94 4.25 24.65
CA LEU A 478 16.82 3.49 25.88
C LEU A 478 18.16 2.78 26.10
N ALA A 479 18.86 3.08 27.18
CA ALA A 479 20.14 2.46 27.49
C ALA A 479 20.19 1.92 28.92
N GLY A 480 20.75 0.71 29.05
CA GLY A 480 21.03 0.06 30.33
C GLY A 480 22.52 0.16 30.64
N PHE A 481 22.84 0.45 31.89
CA PHE A 481 24.22 0.58 32.37
C PHE A 481 24.44 -0.34 33.56
N GLU A 482 25.56 -1.08 33.55
CA GLU A 482 26.03 -1.77 34.75
C GLU A 482 26.65 -0.74 35.70
N LEU A 483 26.01 -0.54 36.84
CA LEU A 483 26.40 0.45 37.83
C LEU A 483 26.43 -0.18 39.22
N GLU A 484 27.43 0.19 40.02
CA GLU A 484 27.45 -0.16 41.44
C GLU A 484 26.38 0.65 42.20
N ALA A 485 25.89 0.10 43.31
CA ALA A 485 24.81 0.74 44.08
C ALA A 485 25.26 2.11 44.64
N GLY A 486 24.64 3.19 44.13
CA GLY A 486 24.88 4.55 44.63
C GLY A 486 25.95 5.33 43.88
N ASP A 487 26.15 5.04 42.59
CA ASP A 487 27.10 5.77 41.73
C ASP A 487 26.71 7.23 41.51
N ARG A 488 27.18 8.10 42.40
CA ARG A 488 26.94 9.55 42.36
C ARG A 488 27.69 10.22 41.21
N GLU A 489 28.76 9.61 40.71
CA GLU A 489 29.54 10.15 39.59
C GLU A 489 28.74 10.01 38.29
N PHE A 490 28.06 8.88 38.10
CA PHE A 490 27.13 8.69 37.00
C PHE A 490 25.97 9.71 37.01
N GLU A 491 25.32 9.92 38.16
CA GLU A 491 24.21 10.87 38.28
C GLU A 491 24.65 12.33 38.05
N GLN A 492 25.83 12.71 38.53
CA GLN A 492 26.42 14.03 38.25
C GLN A 492 26.79 14.20 36.78
N HIS A 493 27.33 13.14 36.16
CA HIS A 493 27.65 13.13 34.74
C HIS A 493 26.39 13.33 33.90
N LEU A 494 25.32 12.57 34.18
CA LEU A 494 24.03 12.72 33.50
C LEU A 494 23.46 14.15 33.58
N LEU A 495 23.52 14.77 34.76
CA LEU A 495 23.10 16.16 34.94
C LEU A 495 23.97 17.14 34.13
N ALA A 496 25.27 16.85 33.99
CA ALA A 496 26.19 17.65 33.18
C ALA A 496 25.99 17.45 31.66
N LEU A 497 25.43 16.31 31.22
CA LEU A 497 25.12 16.07 29.80
C LEU A 497 24.07 17.04 29.26
N GLY A 498 23.15 17.52 30.11
CA GLY A 498 22.08 18.44 29.73
C GLY A 498 21.01 17.84 28.82
N TYR A 499 20.98 16.51 28.66
CA TYR A 499 19.89 15.80 27.99
C TYR A 499 18.74 15.52 28.95
N GLU A 500 17.51 15.47 28.45
CA GLU A 500 16.39 14.97 29.24
C GLU A 500 16.60 13.47 29.46
N CYS A 501 16.73 13.06 30.72
CA CYS A 501 16.89 11.68 31.12
C CYS A 501 15.87 11.29 32.18
N HIS A 502 15.35 10.07 32.10
CA HIS A 502 14.42 9.52 33.07
C HIS A 502 14.85 8.11 33.48
N ASP A 503 14.90 7.86 34.78
CA ASP A 503 15.23 6.56 35.36
C ASP A 503 14.03 5.60 35.20
N GLU A 504 14.22 4.58 34.38
CA GLU A 504 13.24 3.54 34.05
C GLU A 504 13.61 2.19 34.69
N THR A 505 14.53 2.17 35.67
CA THR A 505 15.07 0.91 36.27
C THR A 505 13.97 0.05 36.87
N ASN A 506 12.93 0.66 37.46
CA ASN A 506 11.82 -0.06 38.07
C ASN A 506 10.63 -0.28 37.11
N ASN A 507 10.77 0.05 35.82
CA ASN A 507 9.70 -0.07 34.85
C ASN A 507 9.25 -1.55 34.72
N PRO A 508 7.94 -1.85 34.84
CA PRO A 508 7.45 -3.22 34.71
C PRO A 508 7.84 -3.89 33.39
N ALA A 509 7.82 -3.18 32.26
CA ALA A 509 8.17 -3.74 30.96
C ALA A 509 9.63 -4.21 30.92
N PHE A 510 10.54 -3.42 31.50
CA PHE A 510 11.94 -3.80 31.66
C PHE A 510 12.06 -5.07 32.50
N ARG A 511 11.44 -5.11 33.70
CA ARG A 511 11.55 -6.26 34.62
C ARG A 511 11.01 -7.57 34.03
N PHE A 512 9.94 -7.52 33.23
CA PHE A 512 9.32 -8.72 32.66
C PHE A 512 10.04 -9.24 31.41
N PHE A 513 10.57 -8.37 30.55
CA PHE A 513 11.03 -8.79 29.21
C PHE A 513 12.52 -8.59 28.95
N LEU A 514 13.17 -7.68 29.68
CA LEU A 514 14.54 -7.26 29.41
C LEU A 514 15.48 -7.60 30.57
N ALA A 515 15.08 -7.35 31.82
CA ALA A 515 15.87 -7.70 33.00
C ALA A 515 16.01 -9.22 33.13
N GLY A 516 17.19 -9.67 33.54
CA GLY A 516 17.49 -11.09 33.75
C GLY A 516 18.81 -11.28 34.45
#